data_AF-A0A8T3NTU9-F1
#
_entry.id   AF-A0A8T3NTU9-F1
#
_cell.length_a   1.000
_cell.length_b   1.000
_cell.length_c   1.000
_cell.angle_alpha   90.00
_cell.angle_beta   90.00
_cell.angle_gamma   90.00
#
_symmetry.space_group_name_H-M   'P 1'
#
loop_
_entity.id
_entity.type
_entity.pdbx_description
1 polymer ?
#
loop_
_entity_poly.entity_id
_entity_poly.type
_entity_poly.pdbx_seq_one_letter_code
_entity_poly.pdbx_strand_id
1 'polypeptide(L)'
;MITSVTKSRLMRASGVAAVLALVIAGRTMACSCVSAEMILRQPGPHTAVFTGITGDLRDGTYPLTVTDWLYGVNVSQELRIDDDFGPNSAACQLAEPPAAGVEYIFVLQVPEPDSTVQLILCSPHAPVDSDAGRQLLALADELIGLPDTSTAPIGGAVEGTSAVGPAVIALALTAVLGVLASVASVVRLFRS
;
A
#
# COMPACT_ATOMS: atom_id res chain seq x y z
N MET A 1 -51.49 16.25 11.55
CA MET A 1 -50.11 16.78 11.72
C MET A 1 -49.49 15.98 12.86
N ILE A 2 -48.42 15.18 12.78
CA ILE A 2 -47.27 15.03 11.87
C ILE A 2 -46.79 13.57 12.04
N THR A 3 -46.86 12.70 11.04
CA THR A 3 -46.13 11.40 11.05
C THR A 3 -46.05 10.81 9.63
N SER A 4 -45.27 11.39 8.72
CA SER A 4 -45.02 10.73 7.41
C SER A 4 -43.76 11.21 6.68
N VAL A 5 -42.67 11.50 7.40
CA VAL A 5 -41.42 11.98 6.75
C VAL A 5 -40.19 11.12 7.10
N THR A 6 -40.28 10.21 8.07
CA THR A 6 -39.08 9.50 8.59
C THR A 6 -38.75 8.19 7.86
N LYS A 7 -39.68 7.60 7.10
CA LYS A 7 -39.49 6.27 6.48
C LYS A 7 -38.70 6.29 5.17
N SER A 8 -38.63 7.43 4.48
CA SER A 8 -38.04 7.55 3.14
C SER A 8 -36.52 7.75 3.12
N ARG A 9 -35.88 8.03 4.27
CA ARG A 9 -34.42 8.18 4.35
C ARG A 9 -33.66 6.88 4.58
N LEU A 10 -34.25 5.89 5.25
CA LEU A 10 -33.58 4.60 5.51
C LEU A 10 -33.51 3.69 4.27
N MET A 11 -34.48 3.76 3.36
CA MET A 11 -34.46 2.91 2.15
C MET A 11 -33.45 3.36 1.07
N ARG A 12 -32.98 4.61 1.11
CA ARG A 12 -31.99 5.11 0.14
C ARG A 12 -30.54 4.74 0.50
N ALA A 13 -30.22 4.56 1.79
CA ALA A 13 -28.87 4.20 2.22
C ALA A 13 -28.49 2.75 1.83
N SER A 14 -29.45 1.81 1.90
CA SER A 14 -29.23 0.40 1.51
C SER A 14 -28.99 0.22 0.00
N GLY A 15 -29.62 1.03 -0.85
CA GLY A 15 -29.46 0.92 -2.30
C GLY A 15 -28.06 1.36 -2.76
N VAL A 16 -27.52 2.44 -2.18
CA VAL A 16 -26.20 2.95 -2.55
C VAL A 16 -25.09 1.99 -2.10
N ALA A 17 -25.18 1.43 -0.89
CA ALA A 17 -24.22 0.46 -0.40
C ALA A 17 -24.22 -0.85 -1.22
N ALA A 18 -25.41 -1.33 -1.62
CA ALA A 18 -25.54 -2.52 -2.46
C ALA A 18 -24.98 -2.30 -3.87
N VAL A 19 -25.23 -1.14 -4.48
CA VAL A 19 -24.67 -0.79 -5.81
C VAL A 19 -23.15 -0.65 -5.74
N LEU A 20 -22.61 -0.03 -4.69
CA LEU A 20 -21.15 0.11 -4.51
C LEU A 20 -20.47 -1.26 -4.38
N ALA A 21 -21.06 -2.17 -3.59
CA ALA A 21 -20.56 -3.53 -3.42
C ALA A 21 -20.58 -4.33 -4.75
N LEU A 22 -21.62 -4.15 -5.57
CA LEU A 22 -21.72 -4.78 -6.90
C LEU A 22 -20.69 -4.23 -7.90
N VAL A 23 -20.36 -2.93 -7.86
CA VAL A 23 -19.34 -2.35 -8.75
C VAL A 23 -17.94 -2.84 -8.37
N ILE A 24 -17.63 -2.93 -7.07
CA ILE A 24 -16.33 -3.42 -6.58
C ILE A 24 -16.16 -4.92 -6.87
N ALA A 25 -17.22 -5.72 -6.65
CA ALA A 25 -17.22 -7.15 -7.00
C ALA A 25 -17.19 -7.40 -8.52
N GLY A 26 -17.79 -6.52 -9.32
CA GLY A 26 -17.78 -6.63 -10.78
C GLY A 26 -16.42 -6.35 -11.41
N ARG A 27 -15.64 -5.40 -10.87
CA ARG A 27 -14.28 -5.09 -11.36
C ARG A 27 -13.28 -6.21 -11.08
N THR A 28 -13.39 -6.87 -9.94
CA THR A 28 -12.53 -8.01 -9.59
C THR A 28 -12.81 -9.25 -10.44
N MET A 29 -14.04 -9.45 -10.93
CA MET A 29 -14.43 -10.58 -11.79
C MET A 29 -14.00 -10.46 -13.27
N ALA A 30 -13.64 -9.26 -13.75
CA ALA A 30 -13.18 -9.06 -15.13
C ALA A 30 -11.68 -9.36 -15.30
N CYS A 31 -10.96 -9.52 -14.19
CA CYS A 31 -9.51 -9.72 -14.15
C CYS A 31 -9.18 -11.08 -13.60
N SER A 32 -8.87 -12.02 -14.50
CA SER A 32 -8.24 -13.28 -14.13
C SER A 32 -6.78 -13.01 -13.75
N CYS A 33 -6.55 -12.45 -12.57
CA CYS A 33 -5.20 -12.24 -12.05
C CYS A 33 -4.52 -13.58 -11.79
N VAL A 34 -3.26 -13.68 -12.19
CA VAL A 34 -2.39 -14.77 -11.77
C VAL A 34 -2.01 -14.52 -10.31
N SER A 35 -2.00 -15.57 -9.48
CA SER A 35 -1.62 -15.43 -8.07
C SER A 35 -0.13 -15.10 -7.92
N ALA A 36 0.24 -14.40 -6.84
CA ALA A 36 1.63 -14.16 -6.49
C ALA A 36 2.43 -15.46 -6.42
N GLU A 37 1.84 -16.52 -5.85
CA GLU A 37 2.44 -17.86 -5.78
C GLU A 37 2.81 -18.41 -7.15
N MET A 38 1.91 -18.27 -8.15
CA MET A 38 2.19 -18.77 -9.50
C MET A 38 3.31 -17.97 -10.18
N ILE A 39 3.36 -16.65 -9.99
CA ILE A 39 4.45 -15.81 -10.49
C ILE A 39 5.78 -16.21 -9.86
N LEU A 40 5.81 -16.41 -8.54
CA LEU A 40 7.02 -16.71 -7.78
C LEU A 40 7.51 -18.16 -7.95
N ARG A 41 6.63 -19.11 -8.27
CA ARG A 41 7.04 -20.50 -8.60
C ARG A 41 7.79 -20.60 -9.94
N GLN A 42 7.50 -19.70 -10.87
CA GLN A 42 8.11 -19.66 -12.21
C GLN A 42 8.40 -18.21 -12.61
N PRO A 43 9.36 -17.54 -11.94
CA PRO A 43 9.65 -16.15 -12.21
C PRO A 43 10.19 -15.99 -13.63
N GLY A 44 9.68 -14.99 -14.35
CA GLY A 44 10.19 -14.62 -15.66
C GLY A 44 11.58 -13.96 -15.56
N PRO A 45 12.29 -13.77 -16.69
CA PRO A 45 13.63 -13.19 -16.70
C PRO A 45 13.68 -11.74 -16.17
N HIS A 46 12.56 -11.03 -16.18
CA HIS A 46 12.44 -9.66 -15.69
C HIS A 46 11.64 -9.57 -14.38
N THR A 47 11.30 -10.69 -13.75
CA THR A 47 10.61 -10.69 -12.46
C THR A 47 11.56 -10.23 -11.37
N ALA A 48 11.15 -9.18 -10.66
CA ALA A 48 11.85 -8.64 -9.51
C ALA A 48 10.95 -8.67 -8.28
N VAL A 49 11.54 -8.91 -7.11
CA VAL A 49 10.92 -8.71 -5.81
C VAL A 49 11.76 -7.69 -5.06
N PHE A 50 11.13 -6.63 -4.60
CA PHE A 50 11.84 -5.56 -3.90
C PHE A 50 10.87 -4.82 -2.99
N THR A 51 11.41 -4.14 -1.99
CA THR A 51 10.67 -3.15 -1.20
C THR A 51 10.99 -1.75 -1.69
N GLY A 52 10.04 -0.84 -1.57
CA GLY A 52 10.24 0.54 -1.95
C GLY A 52 9.18 1.48 -1.41
N ILE A 53 9.51 2.76 -1.41
CA ILE A 53 8.65 3.85 -0.95
C ILE A 53 8.21 4.65 -2.16
N THR A 54 6.90 4.72 -2.36
CA THR A 54 6.28 5.55 -3.41
C THR A 54 6.23 7.00 -2.94
N GLY A 55 6.57 7.95 -3.81
CA GLY A 55 6.40 9.39 -3.58
C GLY A 55 5.14 9.95 -4.22
N ASP A 56 4.94 11.26 -4.09
CA ASP A 56 3.82 11.96 -4.72
C ASP A 56 3.91 11.95 -6.25
N LEU A 57 2.76 12.02 -6.93
CA LEU A 57 2.66 12.16 -8.38
C LEU A 57 3.50 13.36 -8.88
N ARG A 58 4.45 13.10 -9.77
CA ARG A 58 5.32 14.10 -10.41
C ARG A 58 5.55 13.73 -11.88
N ASP A 59 5.33 14.70 -12.76
CA ASP A 59 5.53 14.56 -14.21
C ASP A 59 4.83 13.33 -14.83
N GLY A 60 3.60 13.03 -14.39
CA GLY A 60 2.81 11.92 -14.92
C GLY A 60 3.24 10.53 -14.44
N THR A 61 4.00 10.45 -13.33
CA THR A 61 4.40 9.17 -12.72
C THR A 61 4.55 9.33 -11.21
N TYR A 62 4.50 8.22 -10.47
CA TYR A 62 4.86 8.19 -9.06
C TYR A 62 6.31 7.74 -8.92
N PRO A 63 7.23 8.56 -8.39
CA PRO A 63 8.60 8.13 -8.14
C PRO A 63 8.58 7.01 -7.09
N LEU A 64 9.42 5.99 -7.28
CA LEU A 64 9.54 4.84 -6.40
C LEU A 64 11.00 4.66 -6.01
N THR A 65 11.32 4.96 -4.77
CA THR A 65 12.66 4.73 -4.22
C THR A 65 12.72 3.30 -3.71
N VAL A 66 13.56 2.47 -4.31
CA VAL A 66 13.79 1.10 -3.85
C VAL A 66 14.56 1.15 -2.54
N THR A 67 14.09 0.43 -1.53
CA THR A 67 14.74 0.34 -0.21
C THR A 67 15.56 -0.95 -0.08
N ASP A 68 15.06 -2.06 -0.61
CA ASP A 68 15.78 -3.33 -0.66
C ASP A 68 15.41 -4.12 -1.92
N TRP A 69 16.42 -4.73 -2.56
CA TRP A 69 16.24 -5.54 -3.76
C TRP A 69 16.38 -7.02 -3.40
N LEU A 70 15.25 -7.68 -3.21
CA LEU A 70 15.17 -9.01 -2.60
C LEU A 70 15.39 -10.14 -3.61
N TYR A 71 15.01 -9.93 -4.88
CA TYR A 71 15.17 -10.93 -5.95
C TYR A 71 15.17 -10.31 -7.35
N GLY A 72 15.82 -11.01 -8.29
CA GLY A 72 15.94 -10.60 -9.69
C GLY A 72 17.18 -9.73 -9.92
N VAL A 73 17.40 -9.33 -11.17
CA VAL A 73 18.53 -8.45 -11.52
C VAL A 73 18.24 -7.05 -10.98
N ASN A 74 19.09 -6.55 -10.07
CA ASN A 74 19.01 -5.16 -9.62
C ASN A 74 19.43 -4.24 -10.76
N VAL A 75 18.46 -3.48 -11.28
CA VAL A 75 18.67 -2.55 -12.40
C VAL A 75 18.64 -1.09 -11.98
N SER A 76 18.04 -0.74 -10.82
CA SER A 76 17.98 0.64 -10.34
C SER A 76 17.59 0.74 -8.86
N GLN A 77 18.01 1.84 -8.22
CA GLN A 77 17.53 2.28 -6.90
C GLN A 77 16.34 3.24 -7.00
N GLU A 78 16.06 3.75 -8.20
CA GLU A 78 14.95 4.63 -8.49
C GLU A 78 14.15 4.08 -9.67
N LEU A 79 12.86 3.89 -9.47
CA LEU A 79 11.89 3.49 -10.49
C LEU A 79 10.79 4.54 -10.58
N ARG A 80 9.95 4.44 -11.60
CA ARG A 80 8.75 5.28 -11.75
C ARG A 80 7.55 4.38 -11.97
N ILE A 81 6.44 4.64 -11.30
CA ILE A 81 5.16 3.97 -11.56
C ILE A 81 4.35 4.87 -12.47
N ASP A 82 3.82 4.33 -13.57
CA ASP A 82 2.94 5.06 -14.49
C ASP A 82 1.72 5.65 -13.74
N ASP A 83 1.21 6.82 -14.15
CA ASP A 83 0.00 7.44 -13.58
C ASP A 83 -1.31 7.00 -14.23
N ASP A 84 -1.24 6.18 -15.29
CA ASP A 84 -2.42 5.60 -15.93
C ASP A 84 -3.06 4.50 -15.07
N PHE A 85 -3.76 4.95 -14.03
CA PHE A 85 -4.66 4.18 -13.17
C PHE A 85 -6.14 4.35 -13.59
N GLY A 86 -6.43 4.86 -14.81
CA GLY A 86 -7.71 5.48 -15.19
C GLY A 86 -8.51 4.82 -16.35
N PRO A 87 -9.82 5.12 -16.47
CA PRO A 87 -10.91 4.24 -16.98
C PRO A 87 -10.86 3.73 -18.44
N ASN A 88 -9.84 4.07 -19.21
CA ASN A 88 -9.74 3.74 -20.64
C ASN A 88 -8.77 2.58 -20.94
N SER A 89 -8.04 2.07 -19.95
CA SER A 89 -7.08 0.96 -20.08
C SER A 89 -7.59 -0.33 -19.39
N ALA A 90 -8.40 -1.11 -20.10
CA ALA A 90 -8.69 -2.54 -19.84
C ALA A 90 -8.84 -3.02 -18.36
N ALA A 91 -10.08 -3.25 -17.90
CA ALA A 91 -10.56 -4.13 -16.81
C ALA A 91 -9.82 -4.21 -15.44
N CYS A 92 -8.49 -4.17 -15.36
CA CYS A 92 -7.62 -4.56 -14.25
C CYS A 92 -6.78 -3.42 -13.69
N GLN A 93 -7.32 -2.21 -13.70
CA GLN A 93 -6.66 -1.05 -13.14
C GLN A 93 -6.67 -1.08 -11.62
N LEU A 94 -5.59 -0.55 -11.04
CA LEU A 94 -5.55 -0.25 -9.62
C LEU A 94 -6.45 0.96 -9.35
N ALA A 95 -7.32 0.88 -8.33
CA ALA A 95 -8.27 1.95 -8.04
C ALA A 95 -7.60 3.22 -7.49
N GLU A 96 -6.53 3.03 -6.72
CA GLU A 96 -5.74 4.10 -6.10
C GLU A 96 -4.27 3.68 -6.10
N PRO A 97 -3.32 4.61 -6.36
CA PRO A 97 -1.90 4.30 -6.27
C PRO A 97 -1.49 3.93 -4.82
N PRO A 98 -0.34 3.26 -4.63
CA PRO A 98 0.26 3.09 -3.32
C PRO A 98 0.40 4.44 -2.59
N ALA A 99 0.11 4.45 -1.29
CA ALA A 99 0.14 5.67 -0.50
C ALA A 99 1.56 6.24 -0.44
N ALA A 100 1.69 7.54 -0.67
CA ALA A 100 2.98 8.22 -0.62
C ALA A 100 3.61 8.11 0.78
N GLY A 101 4.91 7.83 0.83
CA GLY A 101 5.68 7.71 2.07
C GLY A 101 5.49 6.40 2.82
N VAL A 102 4.67 5.48 2.32
CA VAL A 102 4.51 4.13 2.87
C VAL A 102 5.42 3.18 2.11
N GLU A 103 6.09 2.28 2.83
CA GLU A 103 6.91 1.24 2.24
C GLU A 103 6.05 0.03 1.84
N TYR A 104 6.23 -0.44 0.61
CA TYR A 104 5.53 -1.58 0.03
C TYR A 104 6.53 -2.63 -0.41
N ILE A 105 6.14 -3.90 -0.33
CA ILE A 105 6.75 -4.97 -1.11
C ILE A 105 6.06 -5.03 -2.48
N PHE A 106 6.86 -5.19 -3.53
CA PHE A 106 6.41 -5.31 -4.91
C PHE A 106 6.93 -6.62 -5.54
N VAL A 107 6.09 -7.26 -6.33
CA VAL A 107 6.48 -8.33 -7.28
C VAL A 107 6.11 -7.85 -8.67
N LEU A 108 7.09 -7.38 -9.44
CA LEU A 108 6.87 -6.70 -10.72
C LEU A 108 7.78 -7.23 -11.83
N GLN A 109 7.42 -6.91 -13.07
CA GLN A 109 8.32 -7.04 -14.21
C GLN A 109 9.10 -5.73 -14.37
N VAL A 110 10.42 -5.78 -14.24
CA VAL A 110 11.32 -4.62 -14.38
C VAL A 110 12.30 -4.93 -15.51
N PRO A 111 11.99 -4.55 -16.77
CA PRO A 111 12.76 -4.98 -17.92
C PRO A 111 14.12 -4.28 -18.03
N GLU A 112 14.20 -3.00 -17.65
CA GLU A 112 15.36 -2.14 -17.88
C GLU A 112 15.58 -1.13 -16.73
N PRO A 113 16.81 -0.62 -16.53
CA PRO A 113 17.07 0.53 -15.65
C PRO A 113 16.23 1.74 -16.06
N ASP A 114 15.88 2.59 -15.09
CA ASP A 114 15.08 3.81 -15.29
C ASP A 114 13.70 3.60 -15.94
N SER A 115 13.22 2.35 -16.01
CA SER A 115 11.94 2.05 -16.64
C SER A 115 10.77 2.55 -15.79
N THR A 116 9.76 3.07 -16.47
CA THR A 116 8.43 3.23 -15.88
C THR A 116 7.80 1.85 -15.77
N VAL A 117 7.66 1.36 -14.54
CA VAL A 117 6.99 0.10 -14.25
C VAL A 117 5.48 0.29 -14.23
N GLN A 118 4.76 -0.69 -14.78
CA GLN A 118 3.31 -0.68 -14.74
C GLN A 118 2.83 -1.38 -13.47
N LEU A 119 2.03 -0.68 -12.67
CA LEU A 119 1.36 -1.25 -11.50
C LEU A 119 -0.13 -1.39 -11.80
N ILE A 120 -0.60 -2.63 -11.92
CA ILE A 120 -2.00 -2.95 -12.19
C ILE A 120 -2.62 -3.71 -11.02
N LEU A 121 -3.95 -3.91 -11.03
CA LEU A 121 -4.68 -4.65 -9.99
C LEU A 121 -4.10 -6.04 -9.72
N CYS A 122 -3.56 -6.69 -10.75
CA CYS A 122 -2.99 -8.02 -10.65
C CYS A 122 -1.51 -8.06 -10.28
N SER A 123 -0.85 -6.91 -10.18
CA SER A 123 0.54 -6.84 -9.72
C SER A 123 0.56 -7.09 -8.21
N PRO A 124 1.21 -8.15 -7.70
CA PRO A 124 1.25 -8.37 -6.25
C PRO A 124 2.06 -7.27 -5.56
N HIS A 125 1.39 -6.53 -4.68
CA HIS A 125 2.01 -5.52 -3.83
C HIS A 125 1.18 -5.30 -2.56
N ALA A 126 1.85 -4.92 -1.46
CA ALA A 126 1.19 -4.59 -0.20
C ALA A 126 2.13 -3.76 0.70
N PRO A 127 1.59 -2.93 1.62
CA PRO A 127 2.41 -2.26 2.62
C PRO A 127 3.20 -3.30 3.43
N VAL A 128 4.51 -3.08 3.63
CA VAL A 128 5.39 -4.04 4.33
C VAL A 128 4.86 -4.34 5.74
N ASP A 129 4.39 -3.32 6.45
CA ASP A 129 3.87 -3.43 7.82
C ASP A 129 2.47 -4.08 7.91
N SER A 130 1.83 -4.40 6.79
CA SER A 130 0.52 -5.04 6.77
C SER A 130 0.62 -6.58 6.86
N ASP A 131 -0.47 -7.23 7.29
CA ASP A 131 -0.56 -8.70 7.24
C ASP A 131 -0.33 -9.25 5.82
N ALA A 132 -0.83 -8.56 4.80
CA ALA A 132 -0.65 -8.94 3.41
C ALA A 132 0.81 -8.79 2.96
N GLY A 133 1.51 -7.72 3.38
CA GLY A 133 2.92 -7.52 3.10
C GLY A 133 3.79 -8.60 3.73
N ARG A 134 3.54 -8.93 5.01
CA ARG A 134 4.23 -10.02 5.72
C ARG A 134 3.99 -11.38 5.08
N GLN A 135 2.76 -11.66 4.64
CA GLN A 135 2.45 -12.90 3.90
C GLN A 135 3.15 -12.95 2.54
N LEU A 136 3.21 -11.83 1.82
CA LEU A 136 3.88 -11.77 0.52
C LEU A 136 5.40 -11.94 0.66
N LEU A 137 6.01 -11.34 1.69
CA LEU A 137 7.42 -11.56 2.05
C LEU A 137 7.70 -13.03 2.38
N ALA A 138 6.89 -13.64 3.24
CA ALA A 138 7.03 -15.05 3.60
C ALA A 138 6.86 -15.98 2.39
N LEU A 139 5.90 -15.68 1.51
CA LEU A 139 5.68 -16.42 0.28
C LEU A 139 6.85 -16.30 -0.70
N ALA A 140 7.42 -15.09 -0.83
CA ALA A 140 8.62 -14.87 -1.63
C ALA A 140 9.80 -15.66 -1.05
N ASP A 141 10.04 -15.58 0.25
CA ASP A 141 11.11 -16.34 0.92
C ASP A 141 10.96 -17.86 0.72
N GLU A 142 9.74 -18.39 0.90
CA GLU A 142 9.46 -19.81 0.70
C GLU A 142 9.74 -20.29 -0.73
N LEU A 143 9.42 -19.50 -1.75
CA LEU A 143 9.41 -19.95 -3.14
C LEU A 143 10.69 -19.64 -3.92
N ILE A 144 11.30 -18.49 -3.68
CA ILE A 144 12.47 -18.02 -4.42
C ILE A 144 13.72 -17.88 -3.54
N GLY A 145 13.59 -18.04 -2.22
CA GLY A 145 14.67 -17.89 -1.25
C GLY A 145 15.13 -16.43 -1.17
N LEU A 146 14.70 -15.71 -0.13
CA LEU A 146 15.16 -14.34 0.05
C LEU A 146 16.50 -14.34 0.81
N PRO A 147 17.35 -13.32 0.60
CA PRO A 147 18.52 -13.16 1.44
C PRO A 147 18.08 -13.04 2.92
N ASP A 148 18.81 -13.69 3.83
CA ASP A 148 18.65 -13.48 5.27
C ASP A 148 18.82 -11.98 5.53
N THR A 149 17.72 -11.26 5.75
CA THR A 149 17.72 -9.83 6.12
C THR A 149 18.12 -9.70 7.59
N SER A 150 19.33 -10.16 7.91
CA SER A 150 19.99 -9.92 9.18
C SER A 150 21.37 -9.32 8.92
N THR A 151 21.40 -7.99 8.88
CA THR A 151 22.57 -7.11 8.98
C THR A 151 23.36 -6.83 7.69
N ALA A 152 23.10 -5.67 7.09
CA ALA A 152 24.16 -4.71 6.75
C ALA A 152 23.60 -3.27 6.76
N PRO A 153 24.16 -2.35 7.56
CA PRO A 153 23.89 -0.93 7.39
C PRO A 153 24.51 -0.49 6.06
N ILE A 154 23.77 0.29 5.25
CA ILE A 154 24.38 1.03 4.16
C ILE A 154 25.34 2.04 4.81
N GLY A 155 26.63 1.74 4.72
CA GLY A 155 27.71 2.54 5.29
C GLY A 155 27.73 3.93 4.67
N GLY A 156 27.36 4.91 5.49
CA GLY A 156 27.69 6.31 5.35
C GLY A 156 27.89 6.88 6.74
N ALA A 157 29.11 6.74 7.27
CA ALA A 157 29.51 7.44 8.48
C ALA A 157 29.44 8.95 8.21
N VAL A 158 28.44 9.60 8.81
CA VAL A 158 28.57 11.00 9.22
C VAL A 158 28.60 11.01 10.74
N GLU A 159 29.81 11.14 11.28
CA GLU A 159 30.00 11.70 12.62
C GLU A 159 29.34 13.09 12.63
N GLY A 160 28.10 13.11 13.12
CA GLY A 160 27.34 14.33 13.38
C GLY A 160 26.81 14.26 14.79
N THR A 161 27.66 14.58 15.76
CA THR A 161 27.20 14.85 17.13
C THR A 161 26.17 15.97 17.08
N SER A 162 24.94 15.69 17.47
CA SER A 162 23.97 16.70 17.87
C SER A 162 23.02 16.07 18.87
N ALA A 163 23.31 16.37 20.14
CA ALA A 163 22.48 16.07 21.28
C ALA A 163 21.09 16.68 21.07
N VAL A 164 20.06 15.83 20.93
CA VAL A 164 18.67 16.24 21.07
C VAL A 164 18.20 15.76 22.44
N GLY A 165 18.02 16.74 23.34
CA GLY A 165 17.68 16.54 24.74
C GLY A 165 16.25 16.02 25.00
N PRO A 166 15.93 15.72 26.27
CA PRO A 166 14.72 15.00 26.71
C PRO A 166 13.38 15.77 26.57
N ALA A 167 13.32 16.84 25.77
CA ALA A 167 12.14 17.70 25.66
C ALA A 167 11.04 17.13 24.73
N VAL A 168 11.36 16.17 23.86
CA VAL A 168 10.40 15.66 22.85
C VAL A 168 9.45 14.59 23.42
N ILE A 169 9.80 13.95 24.54
CA ILE A 169 8.98 12.91 25.17
C ILE A 169 7.71 13.51 25.83
N ALA A 170 7.72 14.81 26.16
CA ALA A 170 6.58 15.48 26.82
C ALA A 170 5.40 15.77 25.87
N LEU A 171 5.61 15.81 24.55
CA LEU A 171 4.56 16.13 23.56
C LEU A 171 3.76 14.91 23.10
N ALA A 172 4.29 13.69 23.26
CA ALA A 172 3.57 12.46 22.90
C ALA A 172 2.51 12.07 23.95
N LEU A 173 2.66 12.51 25.21
CA LEU A 173 1.76 12.11 26.31
C LEU A 173 0.48 12.96 26.41
N THR A 174 0.44 14.18 25.89
CA THR A 174 -0.76 15.03 25.93
C THR A 174 -1.79 14.68 24.85
N ALA A 175 -1.34 14.13 23.71
CA ALA A 175 -2.24 13.70 22.63
C ALA A 175 -3.08 12.46 23.01
N VAL A 176 -2.52 11.54 23.80
CA VAL A 176 -3.22 10.30 24.21
C VAL A 176 -4.33 10.57 25.24
N LEU A 177 -4.17 11.57 26.11
CA LEU A 177 -5.19 11.94 27.10
C LEU A 177 -6.39 12.67 26.51
N GLY A 178 -6.21 13.44 25.42
CA GLY A 178 -7.31 14.15 24.74
C GLY A 178 -8.28 13.22 23.99
N VAL A 179 -7.77 12.10 23.46
CA VAL A 179 -8.57 11.10 22.73
C VAL A 179 -9.48 10.31 23.69
N LEU A 180 -8.99 9.97 24.89
CA LEU A 180 -9.76 9.22 25.87
C LEU A 180 -10.93 10.01 26.49
N ALA A 181 -10.79 11.34 26.65
CA ALA A 181 -11.86 12.19 27.16
C ALA A 181 -13.02 12.36 26.16
N SER A 182 -12.73 12.29 24.85
CA SER A 182 -13.73 12.40 23.79
C SER A 182 -14.62 11.16 23.68
N VAL A 183 -14.05 9.96 23.87
CA VAL A 183 -14.80 8.69 23.82
C VAL A 183 -15.78 8.57 24.99
N ALA A 184 -15.39 9.01 26.20
CA ALA A 184 -16.26 8.97 27.38
C ALA A 184 -17.50 9.88 27.26
N SER A 185 -17.39 10.99 26.52
CA SER A 185 -18.50 11.93 26.33
C SER A 185 -19.52 11.43 25.31
N VAL A 186 -19.08 10.72 24.27
CA VAL A 186 -19.98 10.10 23.27
C VAL A 186 -20.78 8.95 23.88
N VAL A 187 -20.18 8.12 24.74
CA VAL A 187 -20.88 6.98 25.36
C VAL A 187 -22.00 7.42 26.32
N ARG A 188 -21.88 8.61 26.95
CA ARG A 188 -22.94 9.14 27.83
C ARG A 188 -24.15 9.71 27.08
N LEU A 189 -23.96 10.23 25.86
CA LEU A 189 -25.02 10.78 25.03
C LEU A 189 -25.94 9.72 24.40
N PHE A 190 -25.47 8.47 24.27
CA PHE A 190 -26.24 7.36 23.70
C PHE A 190 -27.03 6.54 24.73
N ARG A 191 -26.95 6.90 26.03
CA ARG A 191 -27.56 6.13 27.12
C ARG A 191 -28.74 6.84 27.80
N SER A 192 -29.16 8.00 27.30
CA SER A 192 -30.35 8.77 27.73
C SER A 192 -31.41 8.75 26.64
#